data_AF-A1TE84-F1
#
_entry.id   AF-A1TE84-F1
#
_cell.length_a   1.000
_cell.length_b   1.000
_cell.length_c   1.000
_cell.angle_alpha   90.00
_cell.angle_beta   90.00
_cell.angle_gamma   90.00
#
_symmetry.space_group_name_H-M   'P 1'
#
loop_
_entity.id
_entity.type
_entity.pdbx_description
1 polymer ?
#
loop_
_entity_poly.entity_id
_entity_poly.type
_entity_poly.pdbx_seq_one_letter_code
_entity_poly.pdbx_strand_id
1 'polypeptide(L)'
;MNGLVSTALAAVTLTCAVANAAVAAADLARAPFVLANSAEVGVAPRWIPYLAGLKLAGAAGLLLGFVTTPWLGLAAATGLVGFFVGAVAVHVRTRVFHNLAFPAAYLLMAVGAATYFAAAVG
;
A
#
# COMPACT_ATOMS: atom_id res chain seq x y z
N MET A 1 14.65 -18.91 1.12
CA MET A 1 15.14 -17.52 0.92
C MET A 1 16.42 -17.34 1.70
N ASN A 2 17.48 -16.73 1.15
CA ASN A 2 18.72 -16.52 1.94
C ASN A 2 18.53 -15.38 2.96
N GLY A 3 19.37 -15.35 3.99
CA GLY A 3 19.19 -14.42 5.13
C GLY A 3 19.14 -12.94 4.74
N LEU A 4 19.96 -12.52 3.77
CA LEU A 4 20.02 -11.14 3.29
C LEU A 4 18.73 -10.71 2.55
N VAL A 5 18.19 -11.59 1.71
CA VAL A 5 16.93 -11.30 0.99
C VAL A 5 15.76 -11.24 1.97
N SER A 6 15.72 -12.12 2.98
CA SER A 6 14.68 -12.08 4.00
C SER A 6 14.71 -10.79 4.83
N THR A 7 15.89 -10.32 5.26
CA THR A 7 16.00 -9.07 6.01
C THR A 7 15.64 -7.85 5.16
N ALA A 8 16.07 -7.83 3.90
CA ALA A 8 15.68 -6.76 2.96
C ALA A 8 14.17 -6.69 2.76
N LEU A 9 13.50 -7.84 2.53
CA LEU A 9 12.05 -7.87 2.35
C LEU A 9 11.29 -7.54 3.64
N ALA A 10 11.78 -7.95 4.80
CA ALA A 10 11.21 -7.54 6.08
C ALA A 10 11.29 -6.01 6.27
N ALA A 11 12.43 -5.40 5.94
CA ALA A 11 12.60 -3.95 5.98
C ALA A 11 11.64 -3.25 5.00
N VAL A 12 11.53 -3.73 3.76
CA VAL A 12 10.56 -3.23 2.76
C VAL A 12 9.13 -3.33 3.28
N THR A 13 8.77 -4.43 3.94
CA THR A 13 7.44 -4.63 4.52
C THR A 13 7.14 -3.63 5.63
N LEU A 14 8.12 -3.36 6.51
CA LEU A 14 7.98 -2.36 7.56
C LEU A 14 7.86 -0.95 6.98
N THR A 15 8.68 -0.61 6.00
CA THR A 15 8.59 0.65 5.26
C THR A 15 7.23 0.78 4.57
N CYS A 16 6.72 -0.29 3.95
CA CYS A 16 5.40 -0.33 3.33
C CYS A 16 4.31 0.02 4.35
N ALA A 17 4.32 -0.62 5.53
CA ALA A 17 3.34 -0.36 6.57
C ALA A 17 3.38 1.10 7.06
N VAL A 18 4.57 1.63 7.37
CA VAL A 18 4.74 3.01 7.83
C VAL A 18 4.30 4.01 6.76
N ALA A 19 4.72 3.81 5.51
CA ALA A 19 4.37 4.68 4.39
C ALA A 19 2.85 4.70 4.16
N ASN A 20 2.20 3.54 4.15
CA ASN A 20 0.74 3.46 4.00
C ASN A 20 -0.01 4.14 5.15
N ALA A 21 0.47 3.98 6.39
CA ALA A 21 -0.12 4.66 7.55
C ALA A 21 0.03 6.18 7.46
N ALA A 22 1.20 6.68 7.07
CA ALA A 22 1.46 8.11 6.90
C ALA A 22 0.58 8.72 5.81
N VAL A 23 0.45 8.05 4.66
CA VAL A 23 -0.41 8.51 3.57
C VAL A 23 -1.87 8.46 3.96
N ALA A 24 -2.31 7.42 4.65
CA ALA A 24 -3.68 7.36 5.13
C ALA A 24 -4.00 8.46 6.14
N ALA A 25 -3.05 8.83 7.01
CA ALA A 25 -3.19 9.99 7.87
C ALA A 25 -3.33 11.29 7.07
N ALA A 26 -2.54 11.47 6.00
CA ALA A 26 -2.67 12.61 5.10
C ALA A 26 -4.01 12.61 4.34
N ASP A 27 -4.51 11.44 3.93
CA ASP A 27 -5.82 11.26 3.31
C ASP A 27 -6.95 11.67 4.27
N LEU A 28 -6.91 11.22 5.53
CA LEU A 28 -7.88 11.56 6.57
C LEU A 28 -7.81 13.04 6.98
N ALA A 29 -6.61 13.61 7.00
CA ALA A 29 -6.39 15.05 7.21
C ALA A 29 -6.81 15.91 6.01
N ARG A 30 -7.24 15.29 4.90
CA ARG A 30 -7.63 15.96 3.65
C ARG A 30 -6.55 16.92 3.15
N ALA A 31 -5.30 16.46 3.19
CA ALA A 31 -4.18 17.29 2.77
C ALA A 31 -4.39 17.81 1.32
N PRO A 32 -4.05 19.08 1.02
CA PRO A 32 -4.33 19.69 -0.28
C PRO A 32 -3.76 18.89 -1.46
N PHE A 33 -2.57 18.31 -1.31
CA PHE A 33 -1.95 17.48 -2.34
C PHE A 33 -2.72 16.18 -2.62
N VAL A 34 -3.35 15.58 -1.59
CA VAL A 34 -4.19 14.38 -1.75
C VAL A 34 -5.44 14.72 -2.53
N LEU A 35 -6.09 15.85 -2.17
CA LEU A 35 -7.30 16.30 -2.84
C LEU A 35 -7.00 16.64 -4.31
N ALA A 36 -5.90 17.35 -4.58
CA ALA A 36 -5.47 17.67 -5.94
C ALA A 36 -5.19 16.40 -6.76
N ASN A 37 -4.35 15.50 -6.23
CA ASN A 37 -4.02 14.24 -6.92
C ASN A 37 -5.27 13.37 -7.16
N SER A 38 -6.16 13.28 -6.18
CA SER A 38 -7.42 12.53 -6.30
C SER A 38 -8.35 13.14 -7.35
N ALA A 39 -8.43 14.47 -7.43
CA ALA A 39 -9.26 15.18 -8.41
C ALA A 39 -8.76 14.95 -9.85
N GLU A 40 -7.44 14.96 -10.07
CA GLU A 40 -6.83 14.70 -11.39
C GLU A 40 -7.19 13.32 -11.95
N VAL A 41 -7.37 12.33 -11.07
CA VAL A 41 -7.76 10.97 -11.44
C VAL A 41 -9.27 10.71 -11.33
N GLY A 42 -10.08 11.76 -11.12
CA GLY A 42 -11.53 11.67 -11.07
C GLY A 42 -12.10 11.01 -9.81
N VAL A 43 -11.30 10.88 -8.74
CA VAL A 43 -11.75 10.33 -7.47
C VAL A 43 -12.45 11.43 -6.67
N ALA A 44 -13.76 11.25 -6.45
CA ALA A 44 -14.53 12.21 -5.66
C ALA A 44 -14.02 12.25 -4.20
N PRO A 45 -13.94 13.43 -3.55
CA PRO A 45 -13.41 13.57 -2.19
C PRO A 45 -14.08 12.68 -1.13
N ARG A 46 -15.35 12.31 -1.34
CA ARG A 46 -16.08 11.36 -0.46
C ARG A 46 -15.45 9.98 -0.38
N TRP A 47 -14.68 9.56 -1.39
CA TRP A 47 -13.99 8.27 -1.41
C TRP A 47 -12.68 8.27 -0.61
N ILE A 48 -12.07 9.43 -0.40
CA ILE A 48 -10.73 9.53 0.23
C ILE A 48 -10.68 8.89 1.62
N PRO A 49 -11.65 9.09 2.54
CA PRO A 49 -11.63 8.42 3.84
C PRO A 49 -11.72 6.89 3.74
N TYR A 50 -12.45 6.36 2.76
CA TYR A 50 -12.54 4.92 2.54
C TYR A 50 -11.21 4.35 2.01
N LEU A 51 -10.56 5.06 1.09
CA LEU A 51 -9.24 4.70 0.58
C LEU A 51 -8.18 4.73 1.71
N ALA A 52 -8.26 5.73 2.58
CA ALA A 52 -7.42 5.83 3.77
C ALA A 52 -7.64 4.65 4.73
N GLY A 53 -8.90 4.28 4.97
CA GLY A 53 -9.26 3.12 5.79
C GLY A 53 -8.66 1.82 5.25
N LEU A 54 -8.70 1.60 3.93
CA LEU A 54 -8.08 0.44 3.29
C LEU A 54 -6.55 0.42 3.46
N LYS A 55 -5.88 1.56 3.27
CA LYS A 55 -4.44 1.69 3.51
C LYS A 55 -4.07 1.42 4.97
N LEU A 56 -4.84 1.94 5.93
CA LEU A 56 -4.65 1.67 7.36
C LEU A 56 -4.87 0.21 7.71
N ALA A 57 -5.94 -0.41 7.19
CA ALA A 57 -6.21 -1.82 7.41
C ALA A 57 -5.07 -2.70 6.86
N GLY A 58 -4.57 -2.39 5.66
CA GLY A 58 -3.41 -3.04 5.09
C GLY A 58 -2.15 -2.84 5.95
N ALA A 59 -1.84 -1.60 6.34
CA ALA A 59 -0.68 -1.30 7.18
C ALA A 59 -0.74 -2.02 8.53
N ALA A 60 -1.89 -1.98 9.20
CA ALA A 60 -2.12 -2.68 10.47
C ALA A 60 -1.99 -4.20 10.28
N GLY A 61 -2.55 -4.77 9.22
CA GLY A 61 -2.45 -6.18 8.90
C GLY A 61 -1.01 -6.64 8.62
N LEU A 62 -0.20 -5.83 7.94
CA LEU A 62 1.23 -6.11 7.76
C LEU A 62 1.98 -6.17 9.10
N LEU A 63 1.75 -5.19 9.98
CA LEU A 63 2.38 -5.15 11.31
C LEU A 63 1.92 -6.31 12.19
N LEU A 64 0.62 -6.60 12.23
CA LEU A 64 0.07 -7.74 12.96
C LEU A 64 0.57 -9.06 12.38
N GLY A 65 0.81 -9.15 11.07
CA GLY A 65 1.36 -10.33 10.42
C GLY A 65 2.76 -10.70 10.91
N PHE A 66 3.57 -9.71 11.30
CA PHE A 66 4.87 -9.96 11.94
C PHE A 66 4.76 -10.54 13.35
N VAL A 67 3.73 -10.16 14.10
CA VAL A 67 3.61 -10.48 15.53
C VAL A 67 2.74 -11.72 15.78
N THR A 68 1.71 -11.94 14.97
CA THR A 68 0.68 -12.95 15.21
C THR A 68 0.81 -14.16 14.30
N THR A 69 0.56 -13.99 13.01
CA THR A 69 0.62 -15.06 12.02
C THR A 69 0.97 -14.51 10.64
N PRO A 70 1.89 -15.16 9.90
CA PRO A 70 2.28 -14.70 8.58
C PRO A 70 1.13 -14.76 7.55
N TRP A 71 0.11 -15.59 7.80
CA TRP A 71 -1.11 -15.63 6.97
C TRP A 71 -1.87 -14.30 6.97
N LEU A 72 -1.92 -13.61 8.12
CA LEU A 72 -2.57 -12.30 8.22
C LEU A 72 -1.79 -11.24 7.44
N GLY A 73 -0.46 -11.28 7.55
CA GLY A 73 0.43 -10.41 6.78
C GLY A 73 0.29 -10.63 5.28
N LEU A 74 0.18 -11.88 4.83
CA LEU A 74 -0.05 -12.23 3.44
C LEU A 74 -1.40 -11.70 2.92
N ALA A 75 -2.47 -11.86 3.70
CA ALA A 75 -3.79 -11.31 3.36
C ALA A 75 -3.77 -9.77 3.26
N ALA A 76 -3.08 -9.10 4.19
CA ALA A 76 -2.93 -7.65 4.16
C ALA A 76 -2.10 -7.17 2.96
N ALA A 77 -0.99 -7.86 2.66
CA ALA A 77 -0.13 -7.54 1.53
C ALA A 77 -0.87 -7.71 0.20
N THR A 78 -1.61 -8.81 0.03
CA THR A 78 -2.42 -9.05 -1.19
C THR A 78 -3.53 -8.02 -1.35
N GLY A 79 -4.18 -7.61 -0.26
CA GLY A 79 -5.14 -6.49 -0.25
C GLY A 79 -4.51 -5.17 -0.71
N LEU A 80 -3.32 -4.82 -0.19
CA LEU A 80 -2.58 -3.63 -0.62
C LEU A 80 -2.14 -3.72 -2.09
N VAL A 81 -1.69 -4.89 -2.56
CA VAL A 81 -1.38 -5.10 -3.98
C VAL A 81 -2.61 -4.81 -4.84
N GLY A 82 -3.77 -5.41 -4.52
CA GLY A 82 -5.01 -5.15 -5.24
C GLY A 82 -5.41 -3.66 -5.24
N PHE A 83 -5.28 -3.00 -4.08
CA PHE A 83 -5.53 -1.56 -3.94
C PHE A 83 -4.63 -0.73 -4.88
N PHE A 84 -3.32 -0.96 -4.87
CA PHE A 84 -2.38 -0.17 -5.67
C PHE A 84 -2.43 -0.53 -7.16
N VAL A 85 -2.74 -1.77 -7.53
CA VAL A 85 -3.06 -2.12 -8.93
C VAL A 85 -4.25 -1.31 -9.41
N GLY A 86 -5.33 -1.22 -8.61
CA GLY A 86 -6.47 -0.38 -8.92
C GLY A 86 -6.09 1.09 -9.07
N ALA A 87 -5.28 1.63 -8.16
CA ALA A 87 -4.79 3.00 -8.24
C ALA A 87 -3.99 3.27 -9.53
N VAL A 88 -3.03 2.40 -9.85
CA VAL A 88 -2.24 2.46 -11.10
C VAL A 88 -3.16 2.41 -12.33
N ALA A 89 -4.12 1.49 -12.35
CA ALA A 89 -5.07 1.36 -13.45
C ALA A 89 -5.89 2.64 -13.68
N VAL A 90 -6.32 3.31 -12.60
CA VAL A 90 -7.04 4.59 -12.70
C VAL A 90 -6.13 5.68 -13.29
N HIS A 91 -4.90 5.82 -12.81
CA HIS A 91 -3.94 6.82 -13.34
C HIS A 91 -3.64 6.59 -14.83
N VAL A 92 -3.45 5.33 -15.23
CA VAL A 92 -3.24 4.96 -16.65
C VAL A 92 -4.49 5.27 -17.47
N ARG A 93 -5.69 4.96 -16.96
CA ARG A 93 -6.97 5.23 -17.64
C ARG A 93 -7.21 6.73 -17.84
N THR A 94 -6.88 7.56 -16.85
CA THR A 94 -7.01 9.02 -16.93
C THR A 94 -5.82 9.70 -17.62
N ARG A 95 -4.80 8.93 -18.02
CA ARG A 95 -3.56 9.40 -18.66
C ARG A 95 -2.76 10.40 -17.80
N VAL A 96 -2.89 10.30 -16.48
CA VAL A 96 -2.16 11.12 -15.51
C VAL A 96 -0.87 10.39 -15.11
N PHE A 97 0.17 10.51 -15.94
CA PHE A 97 1.41 9.76 -15.76
C PHE A 97 2.41 10.41 -14.79
N HIS A 98 2.35 11.74 -14.61
CA HIS A 98 3.32 12.45 -13.79
C HIS A 98 3.26 12.08 -12.30
N ASN A 99 2.08 11.70 -11.80
CA ASN A 99 1.88 11.21 -10.43
C ASN A 99 1.87 9.67 -10.32
N LEU A 100 2.09 8.94 -11.41
CA LEU A 100 2.04 7.46 -11.44
C LEU A 100 3.16 6.81 -10.62
N ALA A 101 4.31 7.49 -10.48
CA ALA A 101 5.44 7.01 -9.72
C ALA A 101 5.07 6.69 -8.26
N PHE A 102 4.16 7.47 -7.68
CA PHE A 102 3.71 7.29 -6.32
C PHE A 102 2.97 5.94 -6.11
N PRO A 103 1.80 5.67 -6.72
CA PRO A 103 1.13 4.38 -6.54
C PRO A 103 1.96 3.20 -7.04
N ALA A 104 2.83 3.38 -8.05
CA ALA A 104 3.73 2.32 -8.51
C ALA A 104 4.80 1.95 -7.46
N ALA A 105 5.39 2.92 -6.77
CA ALA A 105 6.35 2.65 -5.69
C ALA A 105 5.68 1.88 -4.54
N TYR A 106 4.46 2.27 -4.16
CA TYR A 106 3.70 1.56 -3.13
C TYR A 106 3.30 0.15 -3.56
N LEU A 107 2.96 -0.04 -4.85
CA LEU A 107 2.70 -1.36 -5.41
C LEU A 107 3.93 -2.27 -5.28
N LEU A 108 5.12 -1.78 -5.61
CA LEU A 108 6.36 -2.54 -5.47
C LEU A 108 6.62 -2.94 -4.01
N MET A 109 6.42 -2.02 -3.06
CA MET A 109 6.53 -2.34 -1.63
C MET A 109 5.50 -3.38 -1.19
N ALA A 110 4.26 -3.29 -1.67
CA ALA A 110 3.20 -4.25 -1.36
C ALA A 110 3.51 -5.65 -1.92
N VAL A 111 4.07 -5.72 -3.14
CA VAL A 111 4.56 -6.97 -3.72
C VAL A 111 5.71 -7.54 -2.89
N GLY A 112 6.66 -6.71 -2.46
CA GLY A 112 7.74 -7.14 -1.56
C GLY A 112 7.23 -7.66 -0.21
N ALA A 113 6.19 -7.06 0.34
CA ALA A 113 5.52 -7.57 1.52
C ALA A 113 4.82 -8.91 1.28
N ALA A 114 4.17 -9.08 0.13
CA ALA A 114 3.51 -10.32 -0.24
C ALA A 114 4.54 -11.45 -0.43
N THR A 115 5.69 -11.18 -1.06
CA THR A 115 6.75 -12.17 -1.21
C THR A 115 7.38 -12.56 0.13
N TYR A 116 7.57 -11.59 1.04
CA TYR A 116 8.03 -11.87 2.41
C TYR A 116 7.09 -12.86 3.12
N PHE A 117 5.81 -12.52 3.20
CA PHE A 117 4.85 -13.34 3.94
C PHE A 117 4.53 -14.66 3.25
N ALA A 118 4.52 -14.71 1.91
CA ALA A 118 4.36 -15.97 1.18
C ALA A 118 5.49 -16.96 1.50
N ALA A 119 6.73 -16.46 1.60
CA ALA A 119 7.87 -17.28 1.99
C ALA A 119 7.89 -17.64 3.49
N ALA A 120 7.12 -16.96 4.33
CA ALA A 120 6.99 -17.25 5.77
C ALA A 120 5.84 -18.22 6.09
N VAL A 121 4.92 -18.42 5.14
CA VAL A 121 3.77 -19.33 5.27
C VAL A 121 4.07 -20.73 4.71
N GLY A 122 4.93 -20.83 3.68
CA GLY A 122 5.36 -22.09 3.06
C GLY A 122 6.67 -22.61 3.64
#